data_AF-A0A2D0IZT2-F1
#
_entry.id   AF-A0A2D0IZT2-F1
#
_cell.length_a   1.000
_cell.length_b   1.000
_cell.length_c   1.000
_cell.angle_alpha   90.00
_cell.angle_beta   90.00
_cell.angle_gamma   90.00
#
_symmetry.space_group_name_H-M   'P 1'
#
loop_
_entity.id
_entity.type
_entity.pdbx_description
1 polymer ?
#
loop_
_entity_poly.entity_id
_entity_poly.type
_entity_poly.pdbx_seq_one_letter_code
_entity_poly.pdbx_strand_id
1 'polypeptide(L)'
;MLAAIDESNLLTVSEQVRAQWPDAKIILAADNDWHEPEERDKNGRLKKNVGKIAAEKAAIAINGWVALLPTALKSDWDDYRQHHGIESATQAFSNGLYQVGEKKLMEAEAVIIHETKLKKANNNLAQMAASQRGALLVERYGKVAVNPDSEMVYHYNGTTWETVSDNELRRAMVAIFDKHETPYSPNGINNAIYAMKLQVPVIGE
;
A
#
# COMPACT_ATOMS: atom_id res chain seq x y z
N MET A 1 -0.14 12.51 34.41
CA MET A 1 -0.10 11.29 33.58
C MET A 1 -1.16 10.34 34.12
N LEU A 2 -2.10 9.91 33.27
CA LEU A 2 -3.08 8.87 33.62
C LEU A 2 -2.63 7.60 32.88
N ALA A 3 -2.48 6.49 33.59
CA ALA A 3 -2.09 5.22 33.01
C ALA A 3 -3.32 4.30 32.95
N ALA A 4 -3.61 3.75 31.77
CA ALA A 4 -4.52 2.63 31.64
C ALA A 4 -3.71 1.34 31.85
N ILE A 5 -4.19 0.48 32.76
CA ILE A 5 -3.45 -0.70 33.22
C ILE A 5 -3.60 -1.88 32.25
N ASP A 6 -4.69 -1.91 31.46
CA ASP A 6 -5.00 -3.00 30.56
C ASP A 6 -5.86 -2.52 29.36
N GLU A 7 -5.73 -3.20 28.23
CA GLU A 7 -6.44 -2.94 26.97
C GLU A 7 -7.96 -3.01 27.15
N SER A 8 -8.41 -3.87 28.05
CA SER A 8 -9.84 -4.07 28.36
C SER A 8 -10.50 -2.85 28.99
N ASN A 9 -9.74 -1.99 29.67
CA ASN A 9 -10.25 -0.81 30.39
C ASN A 9 -9.88 0.52 29.72
N LEU A 10 -9.01 0.51 28.71
CA LEU A 10 -8.51 1.71 28.05
C LEU A 10 -9.63 2.58 27.48
N LEU A 11 -10.65 1.98 26.87
CA LEU A 11 -11.79 2.70 26.29
C LEU A 11 -12.62 3.41 27.37
N THR A 12 -13.03 2.67 28.41
CA THR A 12 -13.85 3.18 29.50
C THR A 12 -13.16 4.34 30.23
N VAL A 13 -11.86 4.19 30.52
CA VAL A 13 -11.07 5.26 31.16
C VAL A 13 -10.95 6.46 30.23
N SER A 14 -10.69 6.25 28.94
CA SER A 14 -10.58 7.35 27.97
C SER A 14 -11.87 8.15 27.89
N GLU A 15 -13.03 7.50 27.85
CA GLU A 15 -14.34 8.14 27.82
C GLU A 15 -14.60 8.96 29.08
N GLN A 16 -14.28 8.42 30.26
CA GLN A 16 -14.40 9.16 31.53
C GLN A 16 -13.49 10.38 31.56
N VAL A 17 -12.25 10.26 31.10
CA VAL A 17 -11.30 11.39 31.02
C VAL A 17 -11.81 12.46 30.06
N ARG A 18 -12.38 12.07 28.91
CA ARG A 18 -12.98 13.03 27.97
C ARG A 18 -14.21 13.71 28.56
N ALA A 19 -15.05 12.99 29.31
CA ALA A 19 -16.21 13.57 29.97
C ALA A 19 -15.80 14.59 31.06
N GLN A 20 -14.72 14.32 31.78
CA GLN A 20 -14.20 15.20 32.83
C GLN A 20 -13.41 16.39 32.28
N TRP A 21 -12.70 16.21 31.16
CA TRP A 21 -11.95 17.27 30.48
C TRP A 21 -12.26 17.31 28.98
N PRO A 22 -13.39 17.94 28.59
CA PRO A 22 -13.85 17.98 27.20
C PRO A 22 -12.83 18.60 26.23
N ASP A 23 -12.14 19.66 26.66
CA ASP A 23 -11.23 20.42 25.80
C ASP A 23 -9.75 19.97 25.89
N ALA A 24 -9.44 18.97 26.73
CA ALA A 24 -8.05 18.53 26.91
C ALA A 24 -7.54 17.74 25.70
N LYS A 25 -6.26 17.92 25.35
CA LYS A 25 -5.59 17.07 24.38
C LYS A 25 -5.25 15.73 25.04
N ILE A 26 -6.05 14.69 24.75
CA ILE A 26 -5.81 13.33 25.25
C ILE A 26 -4.93 12.59 24.25
N ILE A 27 -3.80 12.07 24.73
CA ILE A 27 -2.85 11.26 23.96
C ILE A 27 -2.81 9.87 24.57
N LEU A 28 -3.08 8.85 23.76
CA LEU A 28 -3.01 7.45 24.12
C LEU A 28 -1.68 6.89 23.58
N ALA A 29 -0.71 6.74 24.47
CA ALA A 29 0.55 6.07 24.16
C ALA A 29 0.34 4.57 24.30
N ALA A 30 0.26 3.86 23.17
CA ALA A 30 0.05 2.41 23.16
C ALA A 30 1.39 1.67 23.14
N ASP A 31 1.38 0.47 23.70
CA ASP A 31 2.52 -0.44 23.56
C ASP A 31 2.63 -0.91 22.10
N ASN A 32 3.86 -1.09 21.64
CA ASN A 32 4.14 -1.64 20.34
C ASN A 32 4.42 -3.15 20.46
N ASP A 33 3.35 -3.94 20.56
CA ASP A 33 3.39 -5.38 20.36
C ASP A 33 3.66 -5.71 18.89
N TRP A 34 4.89 -5.39 18.45
CA TRP A 34 5.36 -5.68 17.12
C TRP A 34 5.55 -7.19 16.96
N HIS A 35 4.97 -7.71 15.89
CA HIS A 35 5.06 -9.10 15.44
C HIS A 35 5.46 -9.09 13.97
N GLU A 36 6.15 -10.14 13.50
CA GLU A 36 6.45 -10.24 12.08
C GLU A 36 5.14 -10.28 11.27
N PRO A 37 5.08 -9.68 10.06
CA PRO A 37 3.86 -9.62 9.25
C PRO A 37 3.23 -10.99 8.93
N GLU A 38 3.99 -12.08 9.06
CA GLU A 38 3.55 -13.45 8.83
C GLU A 38 3.48 -14.29 10.13
N GLU A 39 3.75 -13.70 11.29
CA GLU A 39 3.73 -14.40 12.57
C GLU A 39 2.30 -14.80 12.92
N ARG A 40 2.05 -16.11 12.97
CA ARG A 40 0.75 -16.67 13.32
C ARG A 40 0.73 -17.05 14.80
N ASP A 41 -0.40 -16.80 15.45
CA ASP A 41 -0.66 -17.32 16.79
C ASP A 41 -0.75 -18.86 16.78
N LYS A 42 -0.83 -19.45 17.97
CA LYS A 42 -1.03 -20.88 18.18
C LYS A 42 -2.28 -21.47 17.51
N ASN A 43 -3.16 -20.63 16.96
CA ASN A 43 -4.39 -21.00 16.27
C ASN A 43 -4.32 -20.70 14.75
N GLY A 44 -3.15 -20.32 14.22
CA GLY A 44 -2.94 -20.04 12.80
C GLY A 44 -3.44 -18.67 12.32
N ARG A 45 -3.83 -17.76 13.23
CA ARG A 45 -4.27 -16.39 12.90
C ARG A 45 -3.09 -15.43 12.96
N LEU A 46 -3.03 -14.46 12.04
CA LEU A 46 -2.02 -13.40 12.07
C LEU A 46 -2.05 -12.69 13.43
N LYS A 47 -0.90 -12.60 14.11
CA LYS A 47 -0.76 -11.83 15.33
C LYS A 47 -1.01 -10.36 15.01
N LYS A 48 -1.97 -9.79 15.74
CA LYS A 48 -2.29 -8.37 15.64
C LYS A 48 -1.69 -7.67 16.86
N ASN A 49 -1.17 -6.46 16.66
CA ASN A 49 -0.77 -5.61 17.77
C ASN A 49 -2.05 -5.15 18.51
N VAL A 50 -2.34 -5.81 19.62
CA VAL A 50 -3.60 -5.62 20.36
C VAL A 50 -3.59 -4.25 21.05
N GLY A 51 -2.44 -3.83 21.59
CA GLY A 51 -2.24 -2.51 22.20
C GLY A 51 -2.54 -1.36 21.24
N LYS A 52 -2.03 -1.45 20.01
CA LYS A 52 -2.34 -0.49 18.92
C LYS A 52 -3.84 -0.45 18.62
N ILE A 53 -4.48 -1.61 18.43
CA ILE A 53 -5.91 -1.66 18.07
C ILE A 53 -6.77 -1.07 19.18
N ALA A 54 -6.45 -1.36 20.44
CA ALA A 54 -7.15 -0.82 21.60
C ALA A 54 -7.00 0.71 21.69
N ALA A 55 -5.78 1.22 21.54
CA ALA A 55 -5.51 2.66 21.57
C ALA A 55 -6.18 3.41 20.41
N GLU A 56 -6.18 2.84 19.21
CA GLU A 56 -6.88 3.43 18.07
C GLU A 56 -8.38 3.46 18.28
N LYS A 57 -8.97 2.37 18.81
CA LYS A 57 -10.39 2.31 19.12
C LYS A 57 -10.79 3.36 20.16
N ALA A 58 -10.00 3.50 21.22
CA ALA A 58 -10.24 4.50 22.26
C ALA A 58 -10.07 5.92 21.70
N ALA A 59 -9.00 6.19 20.95
CA ALA A 59 -8.77 7.50 20.33
C ALA A 59 -9.91 7.91 19.41
N ILE A 60 -10.49 7.00 18.64
CA ILE A 60 -11.68 7.29 17.81
C ILE A 60 -12.86 7.71 18.68
N ALA A 61 -13.14 6.97 19.75
CA ALA A 61 -14.30 7.23 20.61
C ALA A 61 -14.23 8.60 21.30
N ILE A 62 -13.02 9.05 21.65
CA ILE A 62 -12.80 10.28 22.42
C ILE A 62 -12.19 11.41 21.61
N ASN A 63 -12.11 11.28 20.27
CA ASN A 63 -11.40 12.20 19.39
C ASN A 63 -9.98 12.54 19.91
N GLY A 64 -9.26 11.50 20.34
CA GLY A 64 -7.92 11.57 20.91
C GLY A 64 -6.83 11.31 19.88
N TRP A 65 -5.59 11.44 20.34
CA TRP A 65 -4.40 11.18 19.54
C TRP A 65 -3.75 9.87 19.97
N VAL A 66 -3.13 9.16 19.04
CA VAL A 66 -2.37 7.94 19.32
C VAL A 66 -0.89 8.23 19.10
N ALA A 67 -0.05 7.77 20.03
CA ALA A 67 1.40 7.75 19.85
C ALA A 67 1.88 6.30 19.89
N LEU A 68 2.57 5.88 18.81
CA LEU A 68 3.22 4.59 18.71
C LEU A 68 4.71 4.77 18.49
N LEU A 69 5.51 3.86 19.02
CA LEU A 69 6.93 3.83 18.70
C LEU A 69 7.13 3.52 17.20
N PRO A 70 8.01 4.27 16.51
CA PRO A 70 8.32 4.05 15.09
C PRO A 70 9.26 2.86 14.83
N THR A 71 9.55 2.03 15.84
CA THR A 71 10.54 0.96 15.76
C THR A 71 9.91 -0.40 15.45
N ALA A 72 10.58 -1.18 14.58
CA ALA A 72 10.28 -2.58 14.30
C ALA A 72 10.83 -3.54 15.38
N LEU A 73 10.87 -3.08 16.63
CA LEU A 73 11.34 -3.85 17.78
C LEU A 73 10.27 -3.80 18.87
N LYS A 74 10.10 -4.93 19.54
CA LYS A 74 9.28 -5.05 20.74
C LYS A 74 9.98 -4.29 21.88
N SER A 75 9.68 -3.01 22.00
CA SER A 75 10.23 -2.12 23.02
C SER A 75 9.16 -1.14 23.46
N ASP A 76 9.05 -0.93 24.77
CA ASP A 76 8.16 0.08 25.31
C ASP A 76 8.83 1.48 25.26
N TRP A 77 8.07 2.53 25.62
CA TRP A 77 8.60 3.90 25.64
C TRP A 77 9.73 4.10 26.67
N ASP A 78 9.76 3.29 27.73
CA ASP A 78 10.79 3.38 28.76
C ASP A 78 12.11 2.80 28.24
N ASP A 79 12.07 1.65 27.58
CA ASP A 79 13.20 1.02 26.90
C ASP A 79 13.80 1.96 25.84
N TYR A 80 12.95 2.57 25.01
CA TYR A 80 13.40 3.53 24.01
C TYR A 80 14.06 4.77 24.64
N ARG A 81 13.49 5.28 25.74
CA ARG A 81 14.09 6.39 26.50
C ARG A 81 15.44 6.00 27.11
N GLN A 82 15.56 4.79 27.65
CA GLN A 82 16.82 4.30 28.23
C GLN A 82 17.92 4.15 27.18
N HIS A 83 17.58 3.69 25.97
CA HIS A 83 18.55 3.48 24.90
C HIS A 83 18.92 4.77 24.14
N HIS A 84 17.96 5.66 23.88
CA HIS A 84 18.16 6.82 23.00
C HIS A 84 18.16 8.17 23.73
N GLY A 85 17.88 8.19 25.03
CA GLY A 85 17.75 9.40 25.83
C GLY A 85 16.40 10.10 25.69
N ILE A 86 16.17 11.08 26.56
CA ILE A 86 14.88 11.80 26.69
C ILE A 86 14.57 12.65 25.45
N GLU A 87 15.56 13.27 24.83
CA GLU A 87 15.36 14.13 23.66
C GLU A 87 14.87 13.33 22.45
N SER A 88 15.52 12.21 22.15
CA SER A 88 15.13 11.29 21.08
C SER A 88 13.75 10.69 21.33
N ALA A 89 13.45 10.29 22.57
CA ALA A 89 12.13 9.79 22.94
C ALA A 89 11.04 10.85 22.73
N THR A 90 11.31 12.11 23.07
CA THR A 90 10.38 13.21 22.88
C THR A 90 10.14 13.51 21.40
N GLN A 91 11.19 13.49 20.58
CA GLN A 91 11.07 13.65 19.13
C GLN A 91 10.31 12.49 18.48
N ALA A 92 10.63 11.25 18.85
CA ALA A 92 9.93 10.07 18.37
C ALA A 92 8.44 10.11 18.76
N PHE A 93 8.13 10.55 19.97
CA PHE A 93 6.76 10.72 20.45
C PHE A 93 6.00 11.77 19.66
N SER A 94 6.59 12.94 19.43
CA SER A 94 5.96 13.99 18.64
C SER A 94 5.75 13.58 17.19
N ASN A 95 6.70 12.86 16.59
CA ASN A 95 6.63 12.40 15.20
C ASN A 95 5.67 11.22 15.03
N GLY A 96 5.57 10.36 16.04
CA GLY A 96 4.67 9.20 16.07
C GLY A 96 3.24 9.54 16.48
N LEU A 97 2.93 10.80 16.75
CA LEU A 97 1.60 11.26 17.16
C LEU A 97 0.69 11.43 15.95
N TYR A 98 -0.40 10.67 15.88
CA TYR A 98 -1.39 10.78 14.80
C TYR A 98 -2.83 10.72 15.32
N GLN A 99 -3.75 11.35 14.59
CA GLN A 99 -5.18 11.30 14.88
C GLN A 99 -5.84 10.24 13.97
N VAL A 100 -6.47 9.25 14.59
CA VAL A 100 -7.03 8.08 13.87
C VAL A 100 -8.26 8.45 13.04
N GLY A 101 -8.94 9.55 13.39
CA GLY A 101 -10.16 10.02 12.72
C GLY A 101 -10.00 10.40 11.24
N GLU A 102 -8.86 11.00 10.86
CA GLU A 102 -8.59 11.34 9.45
C GLU A 102 -8.04 10.14 8.68
N LYS A 103 -7.23 9.31 9.35
CA LYS A 103 -6.60 8.14 8.73
C LYS A 103 -7.59 7.03 8.40
N LYS A 104 -8.64 6.85 9.21
CA LYS A 104 -9.64 5.79 8.99
C LYS A 104 -10.64 6.11 7.87
N LEU A 105 -10.92 7.39 7.60
CA LEU A 105 -11.67 7.77 6.39
C LEU A 105 -10.81 7.54 5.15
N MET A 106 -9.53 7.92 5.18
CA MET A 106 -8.60 7.63 4.09
C MET A 106 -8.28 6.15 3.90
N GLU A 107 -8.19 5.34 4.96
CA GLU A 107 -7.95 3.89 4.88
C GLU A 107 -9.22 3.10 4.57
N ALA A 108 -10.40 3.52 5.04
CA ALA A 108 -11.67 2.90 4.62
C ALA A 108 -12.02 3.29 3.18
N GLU A 109 -11.79 4.53 2.76
CA GLU A 109 -11.85 4.92 1.35
C GLU A 109 -10.77 4.22 0.54
N ALA A 110 -9.53 4.09 1.02
CA ALA A 110 -8.48 3.37 0.30
C ALA A 110 -8.78 1.87 0.22
N VAL A 111 -9.37 1.23 1.23
CA VAL A 111 -9.76 -0.19 1.20
C VAL A 111 -10.97 -0.39 0.30
N ILE A 112 -11.98 0.49 0.34
CA ILE A 112 -13.11 0.43 -0.60
C ILE A 112 -12.63 0.72 -2.02
N ILE A 113 -11.73 1.70 -2.23
CA ILE A 113 -11.08 2.00 -3.52
C ILE A 113 -10.16 0.85 -3.94
N HIS A 114 -9.50 0.14 -3.03
CA HIS A 114 -8.59 -0.97 -3.35
C HIS A 114 -9.37 -2.25 -3.66
N GLU A 115 -10.44 -2.57 -2.91
CA GLU A 115 -11.34 -3.69 -3.21
C GLU A 115 -12.17 -3.42 -4.47
N THR A 116 -12.64 -2.18 -4.69
CA THR A 116 -13.27 -1.81 -5.96
C THR A 116 -12.26 -1.68 -7.10
N LYS A 117 -11.01 -1.25 -6.87
CA LYS A 117 -9.94 -1.29 -7.90
C LYS A 117 -9.51 -2.71 -8.22
N LEU A 118 -9.43 -3.63 -7.26
CA LEU A 118 -9.10 -5.04 -7.50
C LEU A 118 -10.25 -5.75 -8.23
N LYS A 119 -11.51 -5.56 -7.79
CA LYS A 119 -12.68 -6.11 -8.51
C LYS A 119 -12.95 -5.45 -9.86
N LYS A 120 -12.58 -4.17 -10.04
CA LYS A 120 -12.68 -3.47 -11.33
C LYS A 120 -11.49 -3.77 -12.23
N ALA A 121 -10.27 -3.95 -11.71
CA ALA A 121 -9.09 -4.34 -12.49
C ALA A 121 -9.20 -5.77 -13.04
N ASN A 122 -9.76 -6.73 -12.29
CA ASN A 122 -10.00 -8.08 -12.78
C ASN A 122 -11.06 -8.15 -13.90
N ASN A 123 -11.86 -7.09 -14.10
CA ASN A 123 -12.84 -6.99 -15.18
C ASN A 123 -12.49 -5.94 -16.25
N ASN A 124 -11.50 -5.07 -16.02
CA ASN A 124 -11.17 -3.99 -16.95
C ASN A 124 -10.35 -4.49 -18.14
N LEU A 125 -9.39 -5.40 -17.93
CA LEU A 125 -8.47 -5.79 -18.99
C LEU A 125 -9.17 -6.47 -20.18
N ALA A 126 -10.25 -7.21 -19.95
CA ALA A 126 -11.08 -7.79 -21.01
C ALA A 126 -11.93 -6.72 -21.75
N GLN A 127 -12.32 -5.65 -21.05
CA GLN A 127 -13.14 -4.56 -21.58
C GLN A 127 -12.31 -3.41 -22.18
N MET A 128 -11.00 -3.38 -21.94
CA MET A 128 -10.08 -2.38 -22.47
C MET A 128 -9.97 -2.47 -24.00
N ALA A 129 -9.95 -1.31 -24.64
CA ALA A 129 -9.68 -1.21 -26.07
C ALA A 129 -8.28 -1.75 -26.39
N ALA A 130 -8.06 -2.19 -27.63
CA ALA A 130 -6.77 -2.73 -28.07
C ALA A 130 -5.59 -1.78 -27.80
N SER A 131 -5.77 -0.48 -28.02
CA SER A 131 -4.79 0.58 -27.71
C SER A 131 -4.44 0.65 -26.24
N GLN A 132 -5.43 0.63 -25.36
CA GLN A 132 -5.22 0.69 -23.91
C GLN A 132 -4.49 -0.57 -23.40
N ARG A 133 -4.81 -1.74 -23.99
CA ARG A 133 -4.09 -2.98 -23.71
C ARG A 133 -2.64 -2.92 -24.19
N GLY A 134 -2.39 -2.33 -25.36
CA GLY A 134 -1.05 -2.09 -25.89
C GLY A 134 -0.22 -1.16 -25.00
N ALA A 135 -0.82 -0.13 -24.40
CA ALA A 135 -0.14 0.77 -23.48
C ALA A 135 0.41 0.06 -22.22
N LEU A 136 -0.23 -1.02 -21.75
CA LEU A 136 0.28 -1.81 -20.62
C LEU A 136 1.59 -2.54 -20.94
N LEU A 137 1.81 -2.92 -22.20
CA LEU A 137 3.10 -3.44 -22.65
C LEU A 137 4.15 -2.33 -22.59
N VAL A 138 3.83 -1.13 -23.07
CA VAL A 138 4.75 0.03 -22.99
C VAL A 138 5.13 0.31 -21.54
N GLU A 139 4.17 0.32 -20.61
CA GLU A 139 4.44 0.53 -19.19
C GLU A 139 5.38 -0.54 -18.61
N ARG A 140 5.20 -1.81 -18.99
CA ARG A 140 6.05 -2.92 -18.54
C ARG A 140 7.49 -2.81 -19.05
N TYR A 141 7.68 -2.39 -20.30
CA TYR A 141 9.01 -2.25 -20.92
C TYR A 141 9.62 -0.84 -20.74
N GLY A 142 8.85 0.11 -20.21
CA GLY A 142 9.25 1.49 -20.00
C GLY A 142 9.35 2.27 -21.32
N LYS A 143 10.58 2.53 -21.77
CA LYS A 143 10.84 3.27 -23.01
C LYS A 143 10.85 2.30 -24.18
N VAL A 144 9.83 2.39 -25.03
CA VAL A 144 9.64 1.55 -26.21
C VAL A 144 9.56 2.42 -27.47
N ALA A 145 10.17 1.97 -28.56
CA ALA A 145 10.12 2.61 -29.87
C ALA A 145 9.95 1.56 -30.98
N VAL A 146 9.42 1.96 -32.13
CA VAL A 146 9.23 1.07 -33.28
C VAL A 146 10.07 1.54 -34.47
N ASN A 147 10.68 0.60 -35.19
CA ASN A 147 11.31 0.88 -36.47
C ASN A 147 10.24 0.95 -37.57
N PRO A 148 10.19 2.03 -38.38
CA PRO A 148 9.10 2.25 -39.33
C PRO A 148 9.12 1.30 -40.52
N ASP A 149 10.30 0.77 -40.88
CA ASP A 149 10.48 -0.06 -42.07
C ASP A 149 10.35 -1.56 -41.77
N SER A 150 10.77 -1.97 -40.58
CA SER A 150 10.79 -3.39 -40.15
C SER A 150 9.69 -3.75 -39.15
N GLU A 151 8.93 -2.76 -38.66
CA GLU A 151 7.96 -2.90 -37.57
C GLU A 151 8.53 -3.53 -36.28
N MET A 152 9.85 -3.57 -36.16
CA MET A 152 10.55 -4.15 -35.01
C MET A 152 10.45 -3.20 -33.83
N VAL A 153 10.10 -3.76 -32.68
CA VAL A 153 9.97 -3.02 -31.43
C VAL A 153 11.30 -3.05 -30.70
N TYR A 154 11.71 -1.91 -30.16
CA TYR A 154 12.90 -1.75 -29.35
C TYR A 154 12.50 -1.30 -27.96
N HIS A 155 13.11 -1.85 -26.94
CA HIS A 155 12.98 -1.38 -25.57
C HIS A 155 14.33 -0.91 -25.04
N TYR A 156 14.32 0.13 -24.21
CA TYR A 156 15.54 0.69 -23.64
C TYR A 156 15.74 0.15 -22.21
N ASN A 157 16.81 -0.62 -22.00
CA ASN A 157 17.14 -1.26 -20.72
C ASN A 157 17.89 -0.34 -19.73
N GLY A 158 18.04 0.95 -20.06
CA GLY A 158 18.84 1.91 -19.29
C GLY A 158 20.24 2.17 -19.84
N THR A 159 20.74 1.31 -20.72
CA THR A 159 22.07 1.45 -21.35
C THR A 159 22.00 1.37 -22.88
N THR A 160 21.24 0.43 -23.43
CA THR A 160 21.12 0.17 -24.87
C THR A 160 19.67 -0.08 -25.28
N TRP A 161 19.38 0.12 -26.58
CA TRP A 161 18.13 -0.31 -27.19
C TRP A 161 18.24 -1.77 -27.62
N GLU A 162 17.36 -2.61 -27.09
CA GLU A 162 17.30 -4.03 -27.40
C GLU A 162 16.02 -4.36 -28.18
N THR A 163 16.15 -5.18 -29.22
CA THR A 163 15.01 -5.65 -30.02
C THR A 163 14.13 -6.57 -29.20
N VAL A 164 12.82 -6.33 -29.26
CA VAL A 164 11.79 -7.21 -28.70
C VAL A 164 11.00 -7.80 -29.86
N SER A 165 10.99 -9.13 -29.94
CA SER A 165 10.23 -9.83 -30.97
C SER A 165 8.72 -9.82 -30.67
N ASP A 166 7.90 -9.94 -31.72
CA ASP A 166 6.44 -10.06 -31.56
C ASP A 166 6.04 -11.25 -30.68
N ASN A 167 6.82 -12.33 -30.68
CA ASN A 167 6.58 -13.48 -29.81
C ASN A 167 6.82 -13.16 -28.33
N GLU A 168 7.82 -12.35 -28.02
CA GLU A 168 8.07 -11.87 -26.65
C GLU A 168 7.00 -10.90 -26.20
N LEU A 169 6.57 -9.98 -27.08
CA LEU A 169 5.45 -9.08 -26.80
C LEU A 169 4.15 -9.85 -26.53
N ARG A 170 3.88 -10.92 -27.28
CA ARG A 170 2.74 -11.82 -27.02
C ARG A 170 2.84 -12.48 -25.66
N ARG A 171 4.01 -13.03 -25.29
CA ARG A 171 4.23 -13.66 -23.98
C ARG A 171 4.10 -12.66 -22.84
N ALA A 172 4.64 -11.46 -23.00
CA ALA A 172 4.51 -10.38 -22.03
C ALA A 172 3.05 -9.94 -21.87
N MET A 173 2.28 -9.88 -22.96
CA MET A 173 0.86 -9.55 -22.90
C MET A 173 0.07 -10.64 -22.16
N VAL A 174 0.34 -11.92 -22.46
CA VAL A 174 -0.25 -13.06 -21.74
C VAL A 174 0.06 -12.98 -20.24
N ALA A 175 1.31 -12.69 -19.87
CA ALA A 175 1.68 -12.54 -18.47
C ALA A 175 0.96 -11.37 -17.77
N ILE A 176 0.57 -10.32 -18.50
CA ILE A 176 -0.30 -9.26 -17.99
C ILE A 176 -1.72 -9.83 -17.77
N PHE A 177 -2.30 -10.53 -18.74
CA PHE A 177 -3.62 -11.15 -18.59
C PHE A 177 -3.68 -12.16 -17.43
N ASP A 178 -2.69 -13.04 -17.30
CA ASP A 178 -2.61 -14.04 -16.24
C ASP A 178 -2.48 -13.39 -14.85
N LYS A 179 -1.66 -12.33 -14.72
CA LYS A 179 -1.53 -11.56 -13.47
C LYS A 179 -2.87 -10.94 -13.03
N HIS A 180 -3.73 -10.62 -13.98
CA HIS A 180 -5.05 -10.03 -13.74
C HIS A 180 -6.18 -11.08 -13.74
N GLU A 181 -5.85 -12.38 -13.74
CA GLU A 181 -6.80 -13.51 -13.81
C GLU A 181 -7.86 -13.32 -14.92
N THR A 182 -7.48 -12.65 -16.01
CA THR A 182 -8.40 -12.23 -17.07
C THR A 182 -8.21 -13.13 -18.30
N PRO A 183 -9.29 -13.69 -18.87
CA PRO A 183 -9.19 -14.47 -20.10
C PRO A 183 -8.75 -13.60 -21.29
N TYR A 184 -7.95 -14.19 -22.17
CA TYR A 184 -7.49 -13.55 -23.40
C TYR A 184 -7.83 -14.39 -24.63
N SER A 185 -7.83 -13.74 -25.79
CA SER A 185 -7.89 -14.43 -27.08
C SER A 185 -6.64 -14.11 -27.90
N PRO A 186 -6.17 -15.02 -28.75
CA PRO A 186 -5.02 -14.77 -29.63
C PRO A 186 -5.19 -13.49 -30.47
N ASN A 187 -6.39 -13.26 -31.01
CA ASN A 187 -6.70 -12.05 -31.77
C ASN A 187 -6.68 -10.79 -30.89
N GLY A 188 -7.17 -10.88 -29.64
CA GLY A 188 -7.12 -9.76 -28.69
C GLY A 188 -5.69 -9.33 -28.36
N ILE A 189 -4.78 -10.30 -28.20
CA ILE A 189 -3.36 -10.05 -27.97
C ILE A 189 -2.71 -9.41 -29.20
N ASN A 190 -2.94 -9.98 -30.40
CA ASN A 190 -2.38 -9.42 -31.64
C ASN A 190 -2.84 -7.98 -31.89
N ASN A 191 -4.13 -7.70 -31.68
CA ASN A 191 -4.67 -6.36 -31.83
C ASN A 191 -4.05 -5.37 -30.81
N ALA A 192 -3.79 -5.82 -29.58
CA ALA A 192 -3.14 -4.98 -28.58
C ALA A 192 -1.70 -4.62 -28.97
N ILE A 193 -0.94 -5.59 -29.50
CA ILE A 193 0.43 -5.38 -29.97
C ILE A 193 0.44 -4.46 -31.20
N TYR A 194 -0.47 -4.66 -32.15
CA TYR A 194 -0.58 -3.78 -33.31
C TYR A 194 -0.91 -2.34 -32.90
N ALA A 195 -1.89 -2.17 -32.01
CA ALA A 195 -2.25 -0.85 -31.50
C ALA A 195 -1.11 -0.19 -30.70
N MET A 196 -0.31 -0.98 -29.97
CA MET A 196 0.90 -0.51 -29.31
C MET A 196 1.90 0.06 -30.32
N LYS A 197 2.21 -0.68 -31.39
CA LYS A 197 3.16 -0.25 -32.44
C LYS A 197 2.75 1.08 -33.09
N LEU A 198 1.44 1.32 -33.24
CA LEU A 198 0.93 2.59 -33.76
C LEU A 198 1.06 3.78 -32.79
N GLN A 199 1.21 3.52 -31.48
CA GLN A 199 1.23 4.55 -30.45
C GLN A 199 2.64 4.90 -29.96
N VAL A 200 3.58 3.97 -30.05
CA VAL A 200 4.97 4.19 -29.62
C VAL A 200 5.71 5.09 -30.62
N PRO A 201 6.66 5.92 -30.15
CA PRO A 201 7.46 6.75 -31.03
C PRO A 201 8.27 5.91 -32.02
N VAL A 202 8.46 6.45 -33.22
CA VAL A 202 9.32 5.86 -34.22
C VAL A 202 10.78 6.12 -33.84
N ILE A 203 11.62 5.07 -33.83
CA ILE A 203 13.05 5.25 -33.63
C ILE A 203 13.61 5.93 -34.89
N GLY A 204 14.01 7.20 -34.75
CA GLY A 204 14.69 7.95 -35.80
C GLY A 204 16.15 7.51 -35.92
N GLU A 205 16.71 7.61 -37.13
CA GLU A 205 18.14 7.38 -37.43
C GLU A 205 19.08 8.08 -36.43
#